data_AF-A0AAN8IPP1-F1
#
_entry.id   AF-A0AAN8IPP1-F1
#
_cell.length_a   1.000
_cell.length_b   1.000
_cell.length_c   1.000
_cell.angle_alpha   90.00
_cell.angle_beta   90.00
_cell.angle_gamma   90.00
#
_symmetry.space_group_name_H-M   'P 1'
#
loop_
_entity.id
_entity.type
_entity.pdbx_description
1 polymer ?
#
loop_
_entity_poly.entity_id
_entity_poly.type
_entity_poly.pdbx_seq_one_letter_code
_entity_poly.pdbx_strand_id
1 'polypeptide(L)' 'DHANKTITVEAHPHIDCDMPTVHPCRHAEMMKRLLDQLAENGKELGVHEYLLIFLKFVQTVIPTIEYDYTRSIQL' A
#
# COMPACT_ATOMS: atom_id res chain seq x y z
N ASP A 1 -13.12 -3.42 7.11
CA ASP A 1 -13.92 -3.62 5.89
C ASP A 1 -13.13 -4.19 4.68
N HIS A 2 -11.80 -4.07 4.62
CA HIS A 2 -11.01 -4.55 3.47
C HIS A 2 -10.64 -6.04 3.49
N ALA A 3 -10.64 -6.68 4.66
CA ALA A 3 -10.15 -8.06 4.85
C ALA A 3 -10.83 -9.12 3.96
N ASN A 4 -12.13 -8.98 3.67
CA ASN A 4 -12.88 -9.96 2.88
C ASN A 4 -12.97 -9.62 1.38
N LYS A 5 -12.42 -8.50 0.92
CA LYS A 5 -12.53 -8.05 -0.49
C LYS A 5 -11.20 -8.01 -1.24
N THR A 6 -10.08 -7.89 -0.55
CA THR A 6 -8.77 -7.69 -1.20
C THR A 6 -7.72 -8.73 -0.84
N ILE A 7 -7.99 -9.64 0.11
CA ILE A 7 -7.05 -10.67 0.54
C ILE A 7 -7.48 -12.02 -0.04
N THR A 8 -6.60 -12.62 -0.85
CA THR A 8 -6.70 -13.99 -1.38
C THR A 8 -5.51 -14.81 -0.89
N VAL A 9 -5.66 -16.13 -0.75
CA VAL A 9 -4.52 -17.02 -0.48
C VAL A 9 -4.07 -17.57 -1.83
N GLU A 10 -2.86 -17.23 -2.24
CA GLU A 10 -2.29 -17.58 -3.54
C GLU A 10 -0.88 -18.13 -3.36
N ALA A 11 -0.47 -19.02 -4.26
CA ALA A 11 0.89 -19.54 -4.28
C ALA A 11 1.89 -18.42 -4.58
N HIS A 12 2.93 -18.29 -3.76
CA HIS A 12 3.91 -17.23 -3.95
C HIS A 12 4.72 -17.45 -5.24
N PRO A 13 4.90 -16.43 -6.10
CA PRO A 13 5.53 -16.60 -7.41
C PRO A 13 7.01 -17.00 -7.36
N HIS A 14 7.68 -16.84 -6.20
CA HIS A 14 9.11 -17.09 -6.04
C HIS A 14 9.46 -18.03 -4.87
N ILE A 15 8.46 -18.46 -4.09
CA ILE A 15 8.66 -19.31 -2.89
C ILE A 15 7.59 -20.39 -2.97
N ASP A 16 7.96 -21.64 -2.72
CA ASP A 16 7.03 -22.77 -2.71
C ASP A 16 6.20 -22.77 -1.42
N CYS A 17 5.35 -21.76 -1.26
CA CYS A 17 4.41 -21.63 -0.17
C CYS A 17 3.17 -20.83 -0.60
N ASP A 18 2.03 -21.16 0.01
CA ASP A 18 0.82 -20.37 -0.10
C ASP A 18 0.88 -19.19 0.87
N MET A 19 0.60 -18.00 0.38
CA MET A 19 0.61 -16.79 1.20
C MET A 19 -0.66 -15.96 1.02
N PRO A 20 -1.12 -15.27 2.07
CA PRO A 20 -2.14 -14.26 1.92
C PRO A 20 -1.57 -13.07 1.12
N THR A 21 -2.20 -12.77 -0.01
CA THR A 21 -1.81 -11.69 -0.93
C THR A 21 -2.90 -10.63 -1.01
N VAL A 22 -2.51 -9.36 -1.07
CA VAL A 22 -3.42 -8.26 -1.43
C VAL A 22 -3.38 -8.08 -2.95
N HIS A 23 -4.50 -8.34 -3.63
CA HIS A 23 -4.52 -8.32 -5.08
C HIS A 23 -4.33 -6.89 -5.66
N PRO A 24 -3.44 -6.67 -6.65
CA PRO A 24 -3.01 -5.33 -7.04
C PRO A 24 -3.97 -4.54 -7.93
N CYS A 25 -5.09 -5.14 -8.38
CA CYS A 25 -5.97 -4.56 -9.42
C CYS A 25 -6.48 -3.14 -9.14
N ARG A 26 -6.58 -2.73 -7.87
CA ARG A 26 -7.02 -1.39 -7.46
C ARG A 26 -5.89 -0.52 -6.90
N HIS A 27 -4.66 -1.03 -6.81
CA HIS A 27 -3.54 -0.29 -6.23
C HIS A 27 -3.23 0.98 -7.05
N ALA A 28 -3.22 0.90 -8.38
CA ALA A 28 -2.94 2.05 -9.23
C ALA A 28 -3.97 3.19 -9.06
N GLU A 29 -5.26 2.85 -8.99
CA GLU A 29 -6.34 3.82 -8.80
C GLU A 29 -6.24 4.52 -7.43
N MET A 30 -6.01 3.75 -6.36
CA MET A 30 -5.89 4.30 -5.01
C MET A 30 -4.62 5.13 -4.82
N MET A 31 -3.49 4.64 -5.31
CA MET A 31 -2.21 5.36 -5.22
C MET A 31 -2.25 6.67 -6.00
N LYS A 32 -2.90 6.70 -7.18
CA LYS A 32 -3.08 7.95 -7.92
C LYS A 32 -3.85 8.99 -7.10
N ARG A 33 -5.02 8.63 -6.55
CA ARG A 33 -5.83 9.55 -5.73
C ARG A 33 -5.04 10.11 -4.54
N LEU A 34 -4.26 9.25 -3.90
CA LEU A 34 -3.47 9.63 -2.73
C LEU A 34 -2.29 10.54 -3.11
N LEU A 35 -1.62 10.27 -4.24
CA LEU A 35 -0.56 11.15 -4.75
C LEU A 35 -1.12 12.51 -5.18
N ASP A 36 -2.29 12.55 -5.83
CA ASP A 36 -2.97 13.79 -6.21
C ASP A 36 -3.29 14.64 -4.97
N GLN A 37 -3.83 14.03 -3.90
CA GLN A 37 -4.08 14.71 -2.62
C GLN A 37 -2.79 15.24 -1.95
N LEU A 38 -1.69 14.49 -2.00
CA LEU A 38 -0.42 14.95 -1.44
C LEU A 38 0.17 16.11 -2.25
N ALA A 39 0.02 16.09 -3.57
CA ALA A 39 0.42 17.18 -4.45
C ALA A 39 -0.40 18.46 -4.21
N GLU A 40 -1.72 18.34 -4.01
CA GLU A 40 -2.59 19.46 -3.61
C GLU A 40 -2.18 20.09 -2.27
N ASN A 41 -1.66 19.27 -1.35
CA ASN A 41 -1.09 19.74 -0.08
C ASN A 41 0.32 20.33 -0.20
N GLY A 42 0.81 20.54 -1.43
CA GLY A 42 2.11 21.17 -1.70
C GLY A 42 3.32 20.27 -1.43
N LYS A 43 3.13 18.95 -1.31
CA LYS A 43 4.24 17.99 -1.24
C LYS A 43 4.66 17.58 -2.64
N GLU A 44 5.90 17.89 -3.01
CA GLU A 44 6.53 17.31 -4.19
C GLU A 44 7.02 15.89 -3.84
N LEU A 45 6.57 14.90 -4.62
CA LEU A 45 6.91 13.50 -4.39
C LEU A 45 7.72 12.95 -5.57
N GLY A 46 8.89 12.39 -5.25
CA GLY A 46 9.70 11.65 -6.20
C GLY A 46 9.24 10.20 -6.34
N VAL A 47 9.51 9.58 -7.50
CA VAL A 47 9.18 8.17 -7.76
C VAL A 47 9.82 7.22 -6.73
N HIS A 48 11.00 7.58 -6.22
CA HIS A 48 11.71 6.82 -5.19
C HIS A 48 10.97 6.73 -3.85
N GLU A 49 10.00 7.62 -3.61
CA GLU A 49 9.21 7.66 -2.37
C GLU A 49 7.93 6.79 -2.48
N TYR A 50 7.62 6.28 -3.67
CA TYR A 50 6.39 5.53 -3.95
C TYR A 50 6.21 4.34 -3.00
N LEU A 51 7.27 3.56 -2.75
CA LEU A 51 7.17 2.37 -1.88
C LEU A 51 6.89 2.74 -0.42
N LEU A 52 7.41 3.86 0.09
CA LEU A 52 7.11 4.32 1.44
C LEU A 52 5.63 4.71 1.58
N ILE A 53 5.09 5.37 0.56
CA ILE A 53 3.67 5.74 0.49
C ILE A 53 2.80 4.49 0.36
N PHE A 54 3.23 3.53 -0.45
CA PHE A 54 2.55 2.26 -0.63
C PHE A 54 2.50 1.45 0.67
N LEU A 55 3.59 1.39 1.45
CA LEU A 55 3.60 0.74 2.77
C LEU A 55 2.58 1.38 3.72
N LYS A 56 2.46 2.71 3.71
CA LYS A 56 1.44 3.40 4.48
C LYS A 56 0.02 3.03 4.03
N PHE A 57 -0.20 2.89 2.73
CA PHE A 57 -1.47 2.38 2.20
C PHE A 57 -1.75 0.95 2.70
N VAL A 58 -0.76 0.05 2.68
CA VAL A 58 -0.92 -1.34 3.18
C VAL A 58 -1.30 -1.37 4.66
N GLN A 59 -0.76 -0.46 5.48
CA GLN A 59 -1.17 -0.33 6.88
C GLN A 59 -2.66 0.00 7.03
N THR A 60 -3.26 0.78 6.12
CA THR A 60 -4.71 1.03 6.15
C THR A 60 -5.54 -0.22 5.82
N VAL A 61 -4.99 -1.13 5.03
CA VAL A 61 -5.61 -2.41 4.65
C VAL A 61 -5.45 -3.44 5.76
N ILE A 62 -4.29 -3.48 6.42
CA ILE A 62 -3.94 -4.41 7.50
C ILE A 62 -3.46 -3.61 8.72
N PRO A 63 -4.38 -2.99 9.49
CA PRO A 63 -4.04 -2.07 10.57
C PRO A 63 -3.41 -2.75 11.78
N THR A 64 -3.54 -4.07 11.86
CA THR A 64 -3.00 -4.88 12.96
C THR A 64 -1.52 -5.22 12.80
N ILE A 65 -0.92 -4.91 11.64
CA ILE A 65 0.52 -5.09 11.39
C ILE A 65 1.19 -3.73 11.52
N GLU A 66 2.20 -3.66 12.38
CA GLU A 66 3.05 -2.48 12.52
C GLU A 66 4.12 -2.51 11.42
N TYR A 67 4.00 -1.60 10.46
CA TYR A 67 5.01 -1.38 9.45
C TYR A 67 5.94 -0.26 9.92
N ASP A 68 7.25 -0.50 9.89
CA ASP A 68 8.24 0.57 10.10
C ASP A 68 8.43 1.35 8.80
N TYR A 69 7.95 2.59 8.79
CA TYR A 69 8.23 3.57 7.75
C TYR A 69 8.88 4.80 8.41
N THR A 70 10.18 4.95 8.21
CA THR A 70 11.03 5.99 8.82
C THR A 70 10.68 7.44 8.44
N ARG A 71 9.62 7.68 7.65
CA ARG A 71 9.11 9.01 7.32
C ARG A 71 7.70 9.21 7.87
N SER A 72 7.55 10.18 8.78
CA SER A 72 6.28 10.68 9.31
C SER A 72 5.49 11.45 8.24
N ILE A 73 5.11 10.78 7.13
CA ILE A 73 4.21 11.36 6.13
C ILE A 73 2.82 11.30 6.75
N GLN A 74 2.30 12.41 7.29
CA GLN A 74 0.87 12.52 7.61
C GLN A 74 0.10 12.55 6.28
N LEU A 75 -0.92 11.68 6.20
CA LEU A 75 -1.90 11.62 5.11
C LEU A 75 -3.08 12.46 5.56
#